data_AF-A0A522RJF0-F1
#
_entry.id   AF-A0A522RJF0-F1
#
_cell.length_a   1.000
_cell.length_b   1.000
_cell.length_c   1.000
_cell.angle_alpha   90.00
_cell.angle_beta   90.00
_cell.angle_gamma   90.00
#
_symmetry.space_group_name_H-M   'P 1'
#
loop_
_entity.id
_entity.type
_entity.pdbx_description
1 polymer ?
#
loop_
_entity_poly.entity_id
_entity_poly.type
_entity_poly.pdbx_seq_one_letter_code
_entity_poly.pdbx_strand_id
1 'polypeptide(L)'
;MSEATDLIAILRESADEDVVFAIGRLIGDGMDRHLCRINALAFAEKNGFDEEKTIAAFLHAASIGLFDISWNVLCPGCGGVLDTNTTLRTMRQEEYVCSLCAAGYEPTLDEMVEVTFTVSPRVRRIAAHNPEDLPPLEYFRQIYWSSGVDLPEDDYASVVENFIIETVELPPGEKAILSIQLPEEFVVVFEPMTHAVQFLNVKGEPTRERQALSVIIDRKHLHNQSLEMHPGPLRVAFENRTNRRALPSIFIAGEELHEVLRKRRPFLTAKRILTNQTFRDLYRTDTIEIDQRLKITSLTFLFTDLRGSTELYERVGDLAAFDIVRTHFRVLNDIVATEAGAVVKTIGDAVMATFPTPDRAVAAALRMREAMRDLNEARGREDLLLKIGIHEGPCIAVSMNERQDYFGQTVNIASRVQGLATSQSIFATNAVISDARAAEVLDQAKVTPVSKGAMLRGVASEMALYVIP
;
A
#
# COMPACT_ATOMS: atom_id res chain seq x y z
N MET A 1 10.30 -25.84 -14.17
CA MET A 1 8.90 -26.18 -14.52
C MET A 1 8.25 -27.17 -13.55
N SER A 2 8.94 -28.22 -13.05
CA SER A 2 8.34 -29.10 -12.04
C SER A 2 8.06 -28.38 -10.71
N GLU A 3 9.04 -27.64 -10.17
CA GLU A 3 8.89 -26.89 -8.90
C GLU A 3 7.72 -25.88 -8.95
N ALA A 4 7.56 -25.17 -10.07
CA ALA A 4 6.42 -24.26 -10.27
C ALA A 4 5.07 -24.98 -10.24
N THR A 5 4.98 -26.17 -10.85
CA THR A 5 3.75 -26.95 -10.90
C THR A 5 3.37 -27.47 -9.52
N ASP A 6 4.35 -27.94 -8.76
CA ASP A 6 4.16 -28.43 -7.38
C ASP A 6 3.70 -27.30 -6.45
N LEU A 7 4.32 -26.13 -6.53
CA LEU A 7 3.93 -24.95 -5.75
C LEU A 7 2.53 -24.44 -6.12
N ILE A 8 2.17 -24.44 -7.41
CA ILE A 8 0.81 -24.08 -7.84
C ILE A 8 -0.21 -25.09 -7.31
N ALA A 9 0.11 -26.39 -7.25
CA ALA A 9 -0.77 -27.39 -6.67
C ALA A 9 -1.01 -27.12 -5.17
N ILE A 10 0.04 -26.78 -4.41
CA ILE A 10 -0.07 -26.38 -3.00
C ILE A 10 -0.94 -25.11 -2.85
N LEU A 11 -0.76 -24.13 -3.74
CA LEU A 11 -1.52 -22.88 -3.68
C LEU A 11 -3.03 -23.09 -3.83
N ARG A 12 -3.47 -24.09 -4.62
CA ARG A 12 -4.90 -24.43 -4.80
C ARG A 12 -5.57 -24.88 -3.50
N GLU A 13 -4.82 -25.33 -2.51
CA GLU A 13 -5.38 -25.75 -1.23
C GLU A 13 -5.70 -24.56 -0.30
N SER A 14 -5.15 -23.38 -0.58
CA SER A 14 -5.22 -22.21 0.31
C SER A 14 -5.75 -20.93 -0.35
N ALA A 15 -6.02 -20.92 -1.65
CA ALA A 15 -6.48 -19.76 -2.39
C ALA A 15 -7.58 -20.09 -3.41
N ASP A 16 -8.27 -19.05 -3.88
CA ASP A 16 -9.37 -19.17 -4.85
C ASP A 16 -8.90 -19.76 -6.19
N GLU A 17 -9.60 -20.79 -6.69
CA GLU A 17 -9.15 -21.61 -7.82
C GLU A 17 -8.96 -20.81 -9.12
N ASP A 18 -9.85 -19.86 -9.41
CA ASP A 18 -9.80 -19.04 -10.62
C ASP A 18 -8.58 -18.10 -10.59
N VAL A 19 -8.31 -17.52 -9.42
CA VAL A 19 -7.13 -16.67 -9.21
C VAL A 19 -5.85 -17.49 -9.35
N VAL A 20 -5.79 -18.69 -8.74
CA VAL A 20 -4.62 -19.58 -8.83
C VAL A 20 -4.37 -20.01 -10.27
N PHE A 21 -5.42 -20.32 -11.02
CA PHE A 21 -5.30 -20.65 -12.44
C PHE A 21 -4.72 -19.48 -13.24
N ALA A 22 -5.19 -18.25 -13.00
CA ALA A 22 -4.67 -17.05 -13.66
C ALA A 22 -3.21 -16.77 -13.29
N ILE A 23 -2.81 -16.95 -12.02
CA ILE A 23 -1.41 -16.87 -11.57
C ILE A 23 -0.55 -17.90 -12.31
N GLY A 24 -1.01 -19.16 -12.41
CA GLY A 24 -0.29 -20.21 -13.14
C GLY A 24 -0.08 -19.88 -14.61
N ARG A 25 -1.11 -19.34 -15.28
CA ARG A 25 -1.01 -18.85 -16.66
C ARG A 25 -0.05 -17.67 -16.79
N LEU A 26 -0.06 -16.74 -15.84
CA LEU A 26 0.86 -15.60 -15.84
C LEU A 26 2.32 -16.08 -15.75
N ILE A 27 2.60 -17.04 -14.86
CA ILE A 27 3.95 -17.62 -14.71
C ILE A 27 4.37 -18.41 -15.95
N GLY A 28 3.46 -19.18 -16.55
CA GLY A 28 3.76 -20.03 -17.72
C GLY A 28 3.90 -19.24 -19.03
N ASP A 29 2.91 -18.40 -19.33
CA ASP A 29 2.72 -17.80 -20.66
C ASP A 29 2.96 -16.28 -20.67
N GLY A 30 3.01 -15.64 -19.50
CA GLY A 30 3.18 -14.19 -19.39
C GLY A 30 4.53 -13.71 -19.91
N MET A 31 4.58 -12.45 -20.37
CA MET A 31 5.85 -11.77 -20.63
C MET A 31 6.59 -11.52 -19.32
N ASP A 32 7.92 -11.54 -19.38
CA ASP A 32 8.79 -11.35 -18.21
C ASP A 32 8.44 -10.09 -17.39
N ARG A 33 8.14 -8.98 -18.07
CA ARG A 33 7.75 -7.72 -17.42
C ARG A 33 6.46 -7.82 -16.61
N HIS A 34 5.52 -8.69 -16.98
CA HIS A 34 4.29 -8.89 -16.22
C HIS A 34 4.51 -9.72 -14.95
N LEU A 35 5.71 -10.28 -14.78
CA LEU A 35 6.11 -11.02 -13.58
C LEU A 35 7.02 -10.19 -12.66
N CYS A 36 7.31 -8.94 -13.04
CA CYS A 36 8.02 -7.95 -12.22
C CYS A 36 7.00 -7.01 -11.56
N ARG A 37 7.15 -6.79 -10.25
CA ARG A 37 6.39 -5.80 -9.48
C ARG A 37 4.88 -5.80 -9.77
N ILE A 38 4.28 -6.99 -9.70
CA ILE A 38 2.85 -7.19 -9.92
C ILE A 38 2.05 -6.39 -8.90
N ASN A 39 1.18 -5.53 -9.42
CA ASN A 39 0.11 -4.88 -8.67
C ASN A 39 -1.08 -5.83 -8.55
N ALA A 40 -1.33 -6.36 -7.35
CA ALA A 40 -2.42 -7.30 -7.13
C ALA A 40 -3.81 -6.70 -7.41
N LEU A 41 -4.00 -5.39 -7.20
CA LEU A 41 -5.28 -4.72 -7.47
C LEU A 41 -5.54 -4.61 -8.97
N ALA A 42 -4.53 -4.17 -9.74
CA ALA A 42 -4.64 -4.11 -11.20
C ALA A 42 -4.77 -5.51 -11.81
N PHE A 43 -4.15 -6.54 -11.21
CA PHE A 43 -4.34 -7.93 -11.61
C PHE A 43 -5.79 -8.38 -11.37
N ALA A 44 -6.38 -8.05 -10.20
CA ALA A 44 -7.78 -8.36 -9.90
C ALA A 44 -8.72 -7.69 -10.90
N GLU A 45 -8.57 -6.37 -11.11
CA GLU A 45 -9.38 -5.58 -12.04
C GLU A 45 -9.33 -6.13 -13.47
N LYS A 46 -8.12 -6.39 -13.99
CA LYS A 46 -7.91 -6.90 -15.36
C LYS A 46 -8.61 -8.24 -15.61
N ASN A 47 -8.72 -9.07 -14.57
CA ASN A 47 -9.33 -10.40 -14.69
C ASN A 47 -10.77 -10.46 -14.14
N GLY A 48 -11.30 -9.37 -13.58
CA GLY A 48 -12.63 -9.33 -12.96
C GLY A 48 -12.74 -10.14 -11.67
N PHE A 49 -11.66 -10.25 -10.90
CA PHE A 49 -11.62 -10.99 -9.63
C PHE A 49 -11.91 -10.09 -8.43
N ASP A 50 -12.32 -10.71 -7.32
CA ASP A 50 -12.39 -10.04 -6.02
C ASP A 50 -10.98 -9.66 -5.52
N GLU A 51 -10.84 -8.44 -5.03
CA GLU A 51 -9.55 -7.90 -4.58
C GLU A 51 -8.98 -8.68 -3.40
N GLU A 52 -9.79 -9.03 -2.40
CA GLU A 52 -9.30 -9.70 -1.18
C GLU A 52 -8.89 -11.14 -1.47
N LYS A 53 -9.65 -11.86 -2.29
CA LYS A 53 -9.25 -13.18 -2.79
C LYS A 53 -7.94 -13.10 -3.58
N THR A 54 -7.77 -12.06 -4.39
CA THR A 54 -6.56 -11.86 -5.19
C THR A 54 -5.35 -11.57 -4.31
N ILE A 55 -5.48 -10.64 -3.35
CA ILE A 55 -4.44 -10.33 -2.38
C ILE A 55 -4.05 -11.58 -1.59
N ALA A 56 -5.04 -12.32 -1.07
CA ALA A 56 -4.80 -13.55 -0.32
C ALA A 56 -4.03 -14.59 -1.16
N ALA A 57 -4.40 -14.78 -2.44
CA ALA A 57 -3.70 -15.69 -3.33
C ALA A 57 -2.23 -15.31 -3.55
N PHE A 58 -1.93 -14.02 -3.78
CA PHE A 58 -0.55 -13.56 -3.92
C PHE A 58 0.25 -13.68 -2.62
N LEU A 59 -0.37 -13.45 -1.46
CA LEU A 59 0.26 -13.64 -0.15
C LEU A 59 0.58 -15.11 0.13
N HIS A 60 -0.36 -16.02 -0.14
CA HIS A 60 -0.10 -17.46 -0.04
C HIS A 60 0.97 -17.90 -1.03
N ALA A 61 0.91 -17.43 -2.28
CA ALA A 61 1.91 -17.71 -3.29
C ALA A 61 3.31 -17.23 -2.86
N ALA A 62 3.41 -16.06 -2.26
CA ALA A 62 4.67 -15.56 -1.70
C ALA A 62 5.16 -16.40 -0.52
N SER A 63 4.27 -16.80 0.39
CA SER A 63 4.63 -17.62 1.57
C SER A 63 5.22 -18.99 1.21
N ILE A 64 4.85 -19.54 0.04
CA ILE A 64 5.37 -20.81 -0.48
C ILE A 64 6.51 -20.62 -1.49
N GLY A 65 6.95 -19.38 -1.73
CA GLY A 65 8.11 -19.07 -2.58
C GLY A 65 7.83 -18.97 -4.09
N LEU A 66 6.57 -18.82 -4.52
CA LEU A 66 6.26 -18.49 -5.91
C LEU A 66 6.67 -17.06 -6.27
N PHE A 67 6.49 -16.14 -5.32
CA PHE A 67 6.79 -14.72 -5.49
C PHE A 67 7.57 -14.17 -4.29
N ASP A 68 8.40 -13.18 -4.54
CA ASP A 68 9.03 -12.34 -3.53
C ASP A 68 8.20 -11.06 -3.35
N ILE A 69 7.98 -10.66 -2.09
CA ILE A 69 7.30 -9.40 -1.74
C ILE A 69 8.32 -8.26 -1.75
N SER A 70 7.98 -7.15 -2.39
CA SER A 70 8.77 -5.91 -2.36
C SER A 70 7.94 -4.74 -1.84
N TRP A 71 8.56 -3.93 -0.98
CA TRP A 71 7.99 -2.72 -0.39
C TRP A 71 8.67 -1.51 -1.03
N ASN A 72 7.95 -0.82 -1.90
CA ASN A 72 8.47 0.28 -2.71
C ASN A 72 8.02 1.62 -2.11
N VAL A 73 8.96 2.48 -1.74
CA VAL A 73 8.66 3.86 -1.31
C VAL A 73 8.51 4.70 -2.55
N LEU A 74 7.37 5.36 -2.70
CA LEU A 74 6.99 6.11 -3.88
C LEU A 74 7.00 7.61 -3.61
N CYS A 75 7.32 8.39 -4.64
CA CYS A 75 7.03 9.81 -4.65
C CYS A 75 5.53 10.04 -4.90
N PRO A 76 4.80 10.77 -4.03
CA PRO A 76 3.39 11.10 -4.25
C PRO A 76 3.13 11.93 -5.51
N GLY A 77 4.09 12.76 -5.93
CA GLY A 77 3.97 13.60 -7.13
C GLY A 77 4.12 12.80 -8.42
N CYS A 78 5.30 12.23 -8.64
CA CYS A 78 5.62 11.56 -9.91
C CYS A 78 5.36 10.05 -9.93
N GLY A 79 5.14 9.40 -8.79
CA GLY A 79 5.00 7.93 -8.74
C GLY A 79 6.29 7.17 -9.01
N GLY A 80 7.44 7.87 -9.07
CA GLY A 80 8.75 7.25 -9.13
C GLY A 80 9.07 6.55 -7.81
N VAL A 81 9.71 5.40 -7.89
CA VAL A 81 10.23 4.65 -6.75
C VAL A 81 11.46 5.36 -6.21
N LEU A 82 11.45 5.70 -4.94
CA LEU A 82 12.54 6.36 -4.22
C LEU A 82 13.43 5.36 -3.51
N ASP A 83 12.85 4.22 -3.11
CA ASP A 83 13.56 3.16 -2.39
C ASP A 83 12.79 1.83 -2.52
N THR A 84 13.49 0.71 -2.48
CA THR A 84 12.90 -0.63 -2.57
C THR A 84 13.47 -1.53 -1.50
N ASN A 85 12.58 -2.14 -0.72
CA ASN A 85 12.92 -2.89 0.47
C ASN A 85 12.31 -4.30 0.41
N THR A 86 13.06 -5.32 0.84
CA THR A 86 12.54 -6.70 0.95
C THR A 86 11.71 -6.91 2.20
N THR A 87 11.90 -6.07 3.21
CA THR A 87 11.16 -6.09 4.47
C THR A 87 10.83 -4.65 4.87
N LEU A 88 9.76 -4.43 5.63
CA LEU A 88 9.54 -3.10 6.19
C LEU A 88 10.70 -2.69 7.13
N ARG A 89 11.38 -3.63 7.79
CA ARG A 89 12.48 -3.38 8.75
C ARG A 89 13.63 -2.52 8.19
N THR A 90 13.89 -2.59 6.89
CA THR A 90 14.98 -1.84 6.26
C THR A 90 14.62 -0.40 5.93
N MET A 91 13.33 -0.02 6.06
CA MET A 91 12.87 1.36 5.89
C MET A 91 13.17 2.22 7.13
N ARG A 92 14.29 2.96 7.09
CA ARG A 92 14.81 3.71 8.24
C ARG A 92 14.85 5.23 8.06
N GLN A 93 14.49 5.74 6.90
CA GLN A 93 14.58 7.18 6.62
C GLN A 93 13.32 7.90 7.12
N GLU A 94 13.52 9.02 7.82
CA GLU A 94 12.42 9.88 8.30
C GLU A 94 11.83 10.75 7.18
N GLU A 95 12.62 11.03 6.15
CA GLU A 95 12.23 11.83 4.99
C GLU A 95 12.84 11.25 3.72
N TYR A 96 12.04 11.21 2.65
CA TYR A 96 12.48 10.84 1.32
C TYR A 96 12.38 12.06 0.39
N VAL A 97 13.47 12.41 -0.29
CA VAL A 97 13.50 13.48 -1.27
C VAL A 97 13.42 12.88 -2.67
N CYS A 98 12.38 13.24 -3.41
CA CYS A 98 12.26 12.82 -4.80
C CYS A 98 13.15 13.69 -5.68
N SER A 99 14.10 13.06 -6.38
CA SER A 99 14.99 13.79 -7.28
C SER A 99 14.30 14.32 -8.53
N LEU A 100 13.19 13.73 -8.99
CA LEU A 100 12.51 14.23 -10.19
C LEU A 100 11.71 15.51 -9.92
N CYS A 101 11.05 15.62 -8.76
CA CYS A 101 10.23 16.79 -8.40
C CYS A 101 10.85 17.70 -7.33
N ALA A 102 12.03 17.34 -6.81
CA ALA A 102 12.77 18.04 -5.76
C ALA A 102 11.99 18.28 -4.45
N ALA A 103 10.95 17.48 -4.18
CA ALA A 103 10.12 17.61 -2.98
C ALA A 103 10.47 16.52 -1.96
N GLY A 104 10.51 16.93 -0.68
CA GLY A 104 10.69 16.06 0.48
C GLY A 104 9.35 15.61 1.06
N TYR A 105 9.26 14.35 1.46
CA TYR A 105 8.05 13.74 1.99
C TYR A 105 8.36 12.87 3.21
N GLU A 106 7.54 12.99 4.25
CA GLU A 106 7.52 12.05 5.38
C GLU A 106 6.78 10.77 4.92
N PRO A 107 7.39 9.57 5.00
CA PRO A 107 6.79 8.35 4.49
C PRO A 107 5.56 7.94 5.30
N THR A 108 4.41 7.82 4.64
CA THR A 108 3.18 7.24 5.22
C THR A 108 2.84 5.92 4.56
N LEU A 109 2.37 4.96 5.37
CA LEU A 109 2.05 3.61 4.85
C LEU A 109 0.76 3.57 4.02
N ASP A 110 -0.09 4.58 4.18
CA ASP A 110 -1.36 4.73 3.50
C ASP A 110 -1.23 5.06 2.02
N GLU A 111 -0.20 5.79 1.62
CA GLU A 111 -0.10 6.34 0.26
C GLU A 111 1.29 6.20 -0.37
N MET A 112 2.37 6.21 0.41
CA MET A 112 3.73 6.22 -0.15
C MET A 112 4.35 4.83 -0.27
N VAL A 113 3.87 3.83 0.46
CA VAL A 113 4.49 2.50 0.45
C VAL A 113 3.62 1.52 -0.32
N GLU A 114 4.09 1.16 -1.51
CA GLU A 114 3.48 0.17 -2.39
C GLU A 114 4.02 -1.23 -2.06
N VAL A 115 3.15 -2.23 -2.14
CA VAL A 115 3.51 -3.64 -2.03
C VAL A 115 3.28 -4.31 -3.38
N THR A 116 4.32 -4.96 -3.89
CA THR A 116 4.27 -5.67 -5.18
C THR A 116 4.87 -7.07 -5.07
N PHE A 117 4.49 -7.94 -6.00
CA PHE A 117 4.95 -9.32 -6.05
C PHE A 117 5.79 -9.54 -7.31
N THR A 118 7.01 -10.04 -7.16
CA THR A 118 7.89 -10.40 -8.29
C THR A 118 8.11 -11.90 -8.27
N VAL A 119 8.01 -12.57 -9.42
CA VAL A 119 8.20 -14.03 -9.47
C VAL A 119 9.56 -14.42 -8.91
N SER A 120 9.64 -15.51 -8.13
CA SER A 120 10.93 -15.96 -7.61
C SER A 120 11.83 -16.43 -8.76
N PRO A 121 13.13 -16.08 -8.79
CA PRO A 121 14.07 -16.58 -9.80
C PRO A 121 14.21 -18.11 -9.78
N ARG A 122 13.84 -18.78 -8.69
CA ARG A 122 13.78 -20.26 -8.59
C ARG A 122 12.66 -20.85 -9.44
N VAL A 123 11.56 -20.12 -9.60
CA VAL A 123 10.38 -20.52 -10.36
C VAL A 123 10.56 -20.18 -11.83
N ARG A 124 10.87 -18.91 -12.11
CA ARG A 124 11.14 -18.41 -13.46
C ARG A 124 12.05 -17.19 -13.37
N ARG A 125 13.24 -17.27 -13.96
CA ARG A 125 14.15 -16.11 -14.04
C ARG A 125 13.64 -15.14 -15.12
N ILE A 126 13.56 -13.86 -14.77
CA ILE A 126 13.19 -12.77 -15.66
C ILE A 126 14.29 -11.71 -15.68
N ALA A 127 14.33 -10.86 -16.72
CA ALA A 127 15.35 -9.81 -16.83
C ALA A 127 15.37 -8.86 -15.62
N ALA A 128 14.20 -8.54 -15.05
CA ALA A 128 14.09 -7.65 -13.89
C ALA A 128 14.74 -8.17 -12.60
N HIS A 129 15.11 -9.47 -12.51
CA HIS A 129 15.93 -9.96 -11.39
C HIS A 129 17.33 -9.37 -11.38
N ASN A 130 17.80 -8.91 -12.54
CA ASN A 130 19.02 -8.12 -12.69
C ASN A 130 18.67 -6.79 -13.38
N PRO A 131 18.19 -5.77 -12.65
CA PRO A 131 17.84 -4.49 -13.25
C PRO A 131 18.96 -3.85 -14.08
N GLU A 132 20.22 -4.13 -13.73
CA GLU A 132 21.44 -3.69 -14.43
C GLU A 132 21.62 -4.29 -15.84
N ASP A 133 20.79 -5.25 -16.23
CA ASP A 133 20.80 -5.85 -17.57
C ASP A 133 19.60 -5.35 -18.42
N LEU A 134 18.67 -4.61 -17.84
CA LEU A 134 17.49 -4.10 -18.56
C LEU A 134 17.88 -2.97 -19.53
N PRO A 135 17.34 -2.95 -20.76
CA PRO A 135 17.41 -1.77 -21.62
C PRO A 135 16.84 -0.53 -20.90
N PRO A 136 17.31 0.69 -21.20
CA PRO A 136 16.89 1.89 -20.45
C PRO A 136 15.37 2.08 -20.39
N LEU A 137 14.67 1.88 -21.51
CA LEU A 137 13.21 1.98 -21.58
C LEU A 137 12.50 1.01 -20.63
N GLU A 138 12.97 -0.24 -20.57
CA GLU A 138 12.43 -1.28 -19.70
C GLU A 138 12.82 -1.07 -18.24
N TYR A 139 13.98 -0.48 -17.96
CA TYR A 139 14.33 -0.06 -16.61
C TYR A 139 13.35 1.00 -16.09
N PHE A 140 13.05 2.03 -16.89
CA PHE A 140 12.04 3.03 -16.51
C PHE A 140 10.68 2.38 -16.25
N ARG A 141 10.23 1.51 -17.16
CA ARG A 141 8.93 0.85 -17.08
C ARG A 141 8.79 -0.07 -15.87
N GLN A 142 9.78 -0.94 -15.62
CA GLN A 142 9.66 -2.03 -14.66
C GLN A 142 10.22 -1.67 -13.28
N ILE A 143 11.20 -0.77 -13.21
CA ILE A 143 11.98 -0.52 -11.99
C ILE A 143 11.75 0.88 -11.45
N TYR A 144 11.85 1.92 -12.28
CA TYR A 144 11.76 3.30 -11.81
C TYR A 144 10.32 3.73 -11.49
N TRP A 145 9.38 3.52 -12.42
CA TRP A 145 7.98 3.87 -12.16
C TRP A 145 7.32 2.87 -11.22
N SER A 146 6.39 3.35 -10.39
CA SER A 146 5.54 2.46 -9.60
C SER A 146 4.53 1.74 -10.47
N SER A 147 3.99 0.65 -9.94
CA SER A 147 2.89 -0.08 -10.59
C SER A 147 1.56 0.69 -10.57
N GLY A 148 1.52 1.82 -9.83
CA GLY A 148 0.44 2.80 -9.83
C GLY A 148 0.50 3.82 -10.98
N VAL A 149 1.62 3.91 -11.71
CA VAL A 149 1.71 4.70 -12.95
C VAL A 149 1.12 3.88 -14.09
N ASP A 150 0.01 4.34 -14.68
CA ASP A 150 -0.67 3.64 -15.77
C ASP A 150 0.05 3.89 -17.09
N LEU A 151 1.15 3.15 -17.27
CA LEU A 151 1.94 3.13 -18.49
C LEU A 151 1.23 2.29 -19.56
N PRO A 152 1.19 2.74 -20.81
CA PRO A 152 0.56 1.99 -21.90
C PRO A 152 1.35 0.71 -22.18
N GLU A 153 0.65 -0.39 -22.43
CA GLU A 153 1.30 -1.66 -22.79
C GLU A 153 1.93 -1.62 -24.17
N ASP A 154 1.18 -1.08 -25.13
CA ASP A 154 1.59 -0.85 -26.51
C ASP A 154 2.11 0.59 -26.68
N ASP A 155 2.94 0.86 -27.69
CA ASP A 155 3.43 2.19 -28.06
C ASP A 155 4.19 3.00 -26.97
N TYR A 156 4.57 2.37 -25.85
CA TYR A 156 5.31 3.05 -24.78
C TYR A 156 6.63 3.67 -25.24
N ALA A 157 7.33 3.02 -26.17
CA ALA A 157 8.55 3.60 -26.76
C ALA A 157 8.26 4.97 -27.39
N SER A 158 7.20 5.07 -28.19
CA SER A 158 6.79 6.32 -28.84
C SER A 158 6.31 7.38 -27.83
N VAL A 159 5.64 6.96 -26.76
CA VAL A 159 5.26 7.88 -25.67
C VAL A 159 6.49 8.47 -25.00
N VAL A 160 7.50 7.64 -24.75
CA VAL A 160 8.75 8.03 -24.11
C VAL A 160 9.60 8.94 -25.01
N GLU A 161 9.65 8.66 -26.32
CA GLU A 161 10.33 9.50 -27.32
C GLU A 161 9.80 10.94 -27.38
N ASN A 162 8.56 11.18 -26.95
CA ASN A 162 7.99 12.53 -26.95
C ASN A 162 8.50 13.43 -25.83
N PHE A 163 9.07 12.87 -24.76
CA PHE A 163 9.58 13.66 -23.64
C PHE A 163 11.01 13.31 -23.23
N ILE A 164 11.62 12.24 -23.74
CA ILE A 164 13.06 11.97 -23.60
C ILE A 164 13.78 12.48 -24.84
N ILE A 165 14.68 13.45 -24.65
CA ILE A 165 15.57 13.95 -25.71
C ILE A 165 16.64 12.91 -26.04
N GLU A 166 17.32 12.38 -25.01
CA GLU A 166 18.40 11.42 -25.16
C GLU A 166 18.65 10.66 -23.86
N THR A 167 19.03 9.39 -23.97
CA THR A 167 19.46 8.56 -22.83
C THR A 167 20.78 7.86 -23.17
N VAL A 168 21.74 7.92 -22.25
CA VAL A 168 23.03 7.26 -22.44
C VAL A 168 23.19 6.15 -21.42
N GLU A 169 23.58 4.97 -21.91
CA GLU A 169 24.09 3.91 -21.05
C GLU A 169 25.58 4.15 -20.77
N LEU A 170 25.91 4.35 -19.50
CA LEU A 170 27.27 4.72 -19.08
C LEU A 170 27.83 3.70 -18.08
N PRO A 171 28.81 2.87 -18.48
CA PRO A 171 29.44 1.89 -17.59
C PRO A 171 30.14 2.53 -16.37
N PRO A 172 30.44 1.73 -15.33
CA PRO A 172 31.17 2.21 -14.15
C PRO A 172 32.51 2.85 -14.52
N GLY A 173 32.78 4.05 -14.00
CA GLY A 173 34.05 4.76 -14.22
C GLY A 173 34.18 5.47 -15.58
N GLU A 174 33.20 5.34 -16.46
CA GLU A 174 33.27 5.90 -17.81
C GLU A 174 32.73 7.32 -17.93
N LYS A 175 33.03 7.95 -19.07
CA LYS A 175 32.57 9.29 -19.42
C LYS A 175 31.92 9.30 -20.79
N ALA A 176 30.85 10.06 -20.93
CA ALA A 176 30.18 10.29 -22.21
C ALA A 176 30.00 11.78 -22.46
N ILE A 177 29.95 12.16 -23.74
CA ILE A 177 29.71 13.53 -24.16
C ILE A 177 28.62 13.51 -25.21
N LEU A 178 27.56 14.27 -24.97
CA LEU A 178 26.45 14.45 -25.88
C LEU A 178 26.43 15.87 -26.41
N SER A 179 25.94 16.02 -27.64
CA SER A 179 25.61 17.32 -28.22
C SER A 179 24.13 17.29 -28.57
N ILE A 180 23.34 18.11 -27.89
CA ILE A 180 21.90 18.20 -28.09
C ILE A 180 21.50 19.63 -28.45
N GLN A 181 20.29 19.78 -28.97
CA GLN A 181 19.64 21.06 -29.14
C GLN A 181 18.64 21.26 -28.00
N LEU A 182 18.88 22.23 -27.13
CA LEU A 182 17.94 22.56 -26.06
C LEU A 182 16.71 23.29 -26.62
N PRO A 183 15.48 22.81 -26.33
CA PRO A 183 14.24 23.54 -26.60
C PRO A 183 14.01 24.66 -25.58
N GLU A 184 13.12 25.61 -25.88
CA GLU A 184 12.66 26.64 -24.93
C GLU A 184 11.63 26.05 -23.95
N GLU A 185 12.07 25.10 -23.14
CA GLU A 185 11.24 24.36 -22.19
C GLU A 185 12.00 24.08 -20.88
N PHE A 186 11.29 23.60 -19.86
CA PHE A 186 11.94 23.12 -18.66
C PHE A 186 12.52 21.74 -18.90
N VAL A 187 13.85 21.62 -18.84
CA VAL A 187 14.58 20.37 -19.14
C VAL A 187 15.16 19.80 -17.86
N VAL A 188 15.07 18.47 -17.70
CA VAL A 188 15.57 17.76 -16.52
C VAL A 188 16.58 16.72 -16.96
N VAL A 189 17.82 16.85 -16.50
CA VAL A 189 18.82 15.78 -16.65
C VAL A 189 18.70 14.88 -15.43
N PHE A 190 18.30 13.64 -15.63
CA PHE A 190 17.95 12.70 -14.57
C PHE A 190 18.65 11.35 -14.75
N GLU A 191 19.14 10.79 -13.65
CA GLU A 191 19.74 9.47 -13.60
C GLU A 191 18.91 8.60 -12.63
N PRO A 192 18.18 7.59 -13.13
CA PRO A 192 17.18 6.86 -12.36
C PRO A 192 17.76 5.84 -11.38
N MET A 193 19.06 5.51 -11.43
CA MET A 193 19.66 4.46 -10.61
C MET A 193 20.24 4.99 -9.29
N THR A 194 20.83 6.19 -9.33
CA THR A 194 21.37 6.92 -8.18
C THR A 194 20.44 8.04 -7.72
N HIS A 195 19.37 8.30 -8.48
CA HIS A 195 18.49 9.45 -8.30
C HIS A 195 19.26 10.76 -8.38
N ALA A 196 20.29 10.87 -9.22
CA ALA A 196 20.91 12.16 -9.52
C ALA A 196 20.00 12.97 -10.46
N VAL A 197 19.87 14.27 -10.23
CA VAL A 197 19.09 15.18 -11.06
C VAL A 197 19.87 16.47 -11.28
N GLN A 198 19.58 17.20 -12.37
CA GLN A 198 19.94 18.59 -12.63
C GLN A 198 18.81 19.25 -13.42
N PHE A 199 18.26 20.35 -12.90
CA PHE A 199 17.19 21.11 -13.54
C PHE A 199 17.74 22.24 -14.42
N LEU A 200 17.19 22.39 -15.62
CA LEU A 200 17.55 23.43 -16.57
C LEU A 200 16.30 24.24 -16.92
N ASN A 201 16.27 25.50 -16.50
CA ASN A 201 15.24 26.45 -16.88
C ASN A 201 15.68 27.14 -18.18
N VAL A 202 15.24 26.59 -19.32
CA VAL A 202 15.64 27.09 -20.64
C VAL A 202 14.67 28.16 -21.12
N LYS A 203 15.14 29.40 -21.24
CA LYS A 203 14.31 30.56 -21.55
C LYS A 203 15.08 31.66 -22.28
N GLY A 204 14.35 32.59 -22.89
CA GLY A 204 14.92 33.78 -23.52
C GLY A 204 15.36 33.55 -24.97
N GLU A 205 16.09 34.52 -25.54
CA GLU A 205 16.44 34.47 -26.96
C GLU A 205 17.35 33.27 -27.30
N PRO A 206 17.08 32.54 -28.40
CA PRO A 206 17.93 31.43 -28.82
C PRO A 206 19.36 31.85 -29.14
N THR A 207 20.34 31.09 -28.65
CA THR A 207 21.77 31.34 -28.88
C THR A 207 22.36 30.38 -29.92
N ARG A 208 23.37 30.85 -30.66
CA ARG A 208 24.24 30.01 -31.51
C ARG A 208 25.52 29.60 -30.78
N GLU A 209 25.81 30.20 -29.63
CA GLU A 209 26.96 29.85 -28.82
C GLU A 209 26.76 28.48 -28.16
N ARG A 210 27.80 27.65 -28.19
CA ARG A 210 27.73 26.32 -27.61
C ARG A 210 27.86 26.41 -26.09
N GLN A 211 26.77 26.13 -25.40
CA GLN A 211 26.73 26.03 -23.94
C GLN A 211 27.30 24.67 -23.48
N ALA A 212 27.71 24.58 -22.22
CA ALA A 212 28.27 23.34 -21.65
C ALA A 212 27.68 23.03 -20.28
N LEU A 213 27.39 21.75 -20.03
CA LEU A 213 26.95 21.21 -18.75
C LEU A 213 27.83 20.00 -18.40
N SER A 214 28.27 19.91 -17.16
CA SER A 214 29.01 18.75 -16.64
C SER A 214 28.21 18.13 -15.50
N VAL A 215 27.90 16.84 -15.62
CA VAL A 215 27.14 16.08 -14.62
C VAL A 215 28.00 14.94 -14.12
N ILE A 216 28.31 14.98 -12.82
CA ILE A 216 29.04 13.91 -12.14
C ILE A 216 28.02 13.05 -11.41
N ILE A 217 27.94 11.78 -11.79
CA ILE A 217 27.04 10.80 -11.19
C ILE A 217 27.82 10.11 -10.08
N ASP A 218 27.52 10.48 -8.84
CA ASP A 218 28.00 9.81 -7.64
C ASP A 218 26.87 9.62 -6.62
N ARG A 219 27.13 8.90 -5.53
CA ARG A 219 26.12 8.61 -4.49
C ARG A 219 25.87 9.76 -3.50
N LYS A 220 26.52 10.91 -3.66
CA LYS A 220 26.56 11.99 -2.64
C LYS A 220 26.01 13.33 -3.12
N HIS A 221 26.01 13.59 -4.43
CA HIS A 221 25.62 14.90 -4.99
C HIS A 221 24.23 14.86 -5.61
N LEU A 222 23.25 15.42 -4.89
CA LEU A 222 21.96 15.83 -5.44
C LEU A 222 22.13 17.23 -6.06
N HIS A 223 22.15 17.37 -7.39
CA HIS A 223 22.15 18.70 -8.01
C HIS A 223 20.70 19.22 -8.11
N ASN A 224 20.21 19.84 -7.05
CA ASN A 224 18.82 20.33 -7.00
C ASN A 224 18.64 21.81 -7.39
N GLN A 225 19.72 22.53 -7.68
CA GLN A 225 19.63 23.93 -8.11
C GLN A 225 19.30 24.00 -9.61
N SER A 226 18.27 24.77 -9.94
CA SER A 226 17.93 25.05 -11.34
C SER A 226 18.97 25.99 -11.95
N LEU A 227 19.49 25.60 -13.11
CA LEU A 227 20.39 26.43 -13.92
C LEU A 227 19.58 27.14 -15.00
N GLU A 228 19.82 28.42 -15.21
CA GLU A 228 19.24 29.16 -16.34
C GLU A 228 20.10 28.93 -17.59
N MET A 229 19.46 28.57 -18.69
CA MET A 229 20.11 28.37 -20.00
C MET A 229 19.30 29.02 -21.11
N HIS A 230 19.93 29.25 -22.26
CA HIS A 230 19.24 29.74 -23.46
C HIS A 230 18.90 28.58 -24.41
N PRO A 231 17.79 28.65 -25.18
CA PRO A 231 17.52 27.68 -26.25
C PRO A 231 18.70 27.67 -27.24
N GLY A 232 19.21 26.50 -27.61
CA GLY A 232 20.46 26.46 -28.35
C GLY A 232 21.26 25.16 -28.25
N PRO A 233 22.44 25.09 -28.90
CA PRO A 233 23.31 23.93 -28.82
C PRO A 233 23.91 23.78 -27.42
N LEU A 234 23.72 22.61 -26.81
CA LEU A 234 24.29 22.24 -25.51
C LEU A 234 25.21 21.04 -25.66
N ARG A 235 26.40 21.13 -25.07
CA ARG A 235 27.31 20.00 -24.86
C ARG A 235 27.19 19.50 -23.43
N VAL A 236 26.69 18.29 -23.23
CA VAL A 236 26.57 17.66 -21.91
C VAL A 236 27.68 16.63 -21.73
N ALA A 237 28.47 16.74 -20.66
CA ALA A 237 29.46 15.75 -20.27
C ALA A 237 28.97 14.99 -19.04
N PHE A 238 28.87 13.67 -19.16
CA PHE A 238 28.55 12.76 -18.06
C PHE A 238 29.81 12.04 -17.58
N GLU A 239 29.96 11.90 -16.27
CA GLU A 239 31.02 11.10 -15.65
C GLU A 239 30.40 10.19 -14.58
N ASN A 240 30.44 8.88 -14.81
CA ASN A 240 29.96 7.90 -13.85
C ASN A 240 31.08 7.54 -12.86
N ARG A 241 31.00 8.04 -11.63
CA ARG A 241 31.95 7.72 -10.55
C ARG A 241 31.45 6.61 -9.62
N THR A 242 30.37 5.94 -9.99
CA THR A 242 29.84 4.82 -9.22
C THR A 242 30.48 3.50 -9.65
N ASN A 243 30.20 2.44 -8.90
CA ASN A 243 30.61 1.07 -9.22
C ASN A 243 29.52 0.28 -9.98
N ARG A 244 28.51 0.97 -10.52
CA ARG A 244 27.39 0.40 -11.28
C ARG A 244 27.20 1.17 -12.58
N ARG A 245 26.40 0.64 -13.51
CA ARG A 245 26.04 1.40 -14.71
C ARG A 245 25.21 2.62 -14.29
N ALA A 246 25.16 3.63 -15.14
CA ALA A 246 24.28 4.77 -14.99
C ALA A 246 23.50 4.99 -16.29
N LEU A 247 22.28 5.51 -16.17
CA LEU A 247 21.38 5.79 -17.28
C LEU A 247 20.98 7.28 -17.34
N PRO A 248 21.95 8.23 -17.41
CA PRO A 248 21.60 9.64 -17.52
C PRO A 248 20.71 9.87 -18.73
N SER A 249 19.56 10.47 -18.45
CA SER A 249 18.46 10.71 -19.39
C SER A 249 18.11 12.19 -19.35
N ILE A 250 17.87 12.79 -20.50
CA ILE A 250 17.52 14.20 -20.63
C ILE A 250 16.04 14.28 -20.99
N PHE A 251 15.23 14.80 -20.07
CA PHE A 251 13.80 14.93 -20.21
C PHE A 251 13.36 16.35 -20.51
N ILE A 252 12.25 16.46 -21.20
CA ILE A 252 11.42 17.66 -21.24
C ILE A 252 10.32 17.48 -20.20
N ALA A 253 10.27 18.35 -19.18
CA ALA A 253 9.18 18.37 -18.21
C ALA A 253 7.98 19.16 -18.75
N GLY A 254 7.49 18.70 -19.91
CA GLY A 254 6.38 19.28 -20.65
C GLY A 254 5.05 18.57 -20.38
N GLU A 255 4.06 18.89 -21.22
CA GLU A 255 2.70 18.33 -21.10
C GLU A 255 2.68 16.82 -21.33
N GLU A 256 3.53 16.30 -22.21
CA GLU A 256 3.62 14.87 -22.55
C GLU A 256 4.05 14.03 -21.34
N LEU A 257 5.07 14.49 -20.60
CA LEU A 257 5.45 13.84 -19.35
C LEU A 257 4.33 13.97 -18.32
N HIS A 258 3.72 15.15 -18.19
CA HIS A 258 2.60 15.33 -17.25
C HIS A 258 1.40 14.43 -17.55
N GLU A 259 1.06 14.21 -18.81
CA GLU A 259 -0.02 13.30 -19.20
C GLU A 259 0.26 11.85 -18.81
N VAL A 260 1.52 11.39 -18.94
CA VAL A 260 1.93 10.08 -18.43
C VAL A 260 1.82 10.04 -16.90
N LEU A 261 2.25 11.09 -16.20
CA LEU A 261 2.20 11.16 -14.75
C LEU A 261 0.78 11.36 -14.19
N ARG A 262 -0.16 11.91 -14.95
CA ARG A 262 -1.57 12.04 -14.53
C ARG A 262 -2.31 10.72 -14.55
N LYS A 263 -1.92 9.79 -15.42
CA LYS A 263 -2.53 8.47 -15.53
C LYS A 263 -2.09 7.61 -14.35
N ARG A 264 -2.95 7.57 -13.32
CA ARG A 264 -2.75 6.83 -12.08
C ARG A 264 -3.80 5.74 -11.94
N ARG A 265 -3.38 4.61 -11.38
CA ARG A 265 -4.26 3.52 -10.99
C ARG A 265 -4.04 3.17 -9.51
N PRO A 266 -5.04 2.59 -8.83
CA PRO A 266 -4.86 2.08 -7.47
C PRO A 266 -3.74 1.04 -7.41
N PHE A 267 -3.04 1.00 -6.28
CA PHE A 267 -2.04 -0.01 -5.99
C PHE A 267 -2.18 -0.50 -4.55
N LEU A 268 -1.65 -1.69 -4.30
CA LEU A 268 -1.70 -2.30 -2.98
C LEU A 268 -0.74 -1.58 -2.03
N THR A 269 -1.27 -0.93 -1.00
CA THR A 269 -0.47 -0.16 -0.04
C THR A 269 -0.02 -1.00 1.14
N ALA A 270 1.05 -0.58 1.81
CA ALA A 270 1.49 -1.22 3.05
C ALA A 270 0.40 -1.18 4.13
N LYS A 271 -0.38 -0.08 4.23
CA LYS A 271 -1.55 -0.02 5.10
C LYS A 271 -2.53 -1.16 4.79
N ARG A 272 -2.86 -1.40 3.52
CA ARG A 272 -3.81 -2.45 3.13
C ARG A 272 -3.29 -3.85 3.48
N ILE A 273 -2.00 -4.11 3.28
CA ILE A 273 -1.37 -5.38 3.67
C ILE A 273 -1.34 -5.56 5.19
N LEU A 274 -0.94 -4.54 5.95
CA LEU A 274 -0.86 -4.60 7.41
C LEU A 274 -2.23 -4.70 8.09
N THR A 275 -3.31 -4.43 7.37
CA THR A 275 -4.71 -4.56 7.84
C THR A 275 -5.40 -5.78 7.24
N ASN A 276 -4.70 -6.61 6.48
CA ASN A 276 -5.24 -7.83 5.88
C ASN A 276 -5.01 -9.05 6.80
N GLN A 277 -6.06 -9.84 6.99
CA GLN A 277 -6.04 -11.00 7.89
C GLN A 277 -5.08 -12.10 7.41
N THR A 278 -5.07 -12.43 6.12
CA THR A 278 -4.18 -13.44 5.53
C THR A 278 -2.72 -13.07 5.76
N PHE A 279 -2.35 -11.80 5.57
CA PHE A 279 -0.99 -11.33 5.84
C PHE A 279 -0.59 -11.56 7.29
N ARG A 280 -1.47 -11.20 8.23
CA ARG A 280 -1.23 -11.38 9.68
C ARG A 280 -1.10 -12.84 10.08
N ASP A 281 -1.80 -13.74 9.41
CA ASP A 281 -1.71 -15.17 9.70
C ASP A 281 -0.43 -15.81 9.15
N LEU A 282 0.02 -15.38 7.98
CA LEU A 282 1.23 -15.90 7.32
C LEU A 282 2.53 -15.29 7.87
N TYR A 283 2.56 -13.99 8.18
CA TYR A 283 3.80 -13.22 8.43
C TYR A 283 3.94 -12.70 9.87
N ARG A 284 3.56 -13.54 10.85
CA ARG A 284 3.48 -13.17 12.28
C ARG A 284 4.76 -12.53 12.83
N THR A 285 5.94 -13.04 12.48
CA THR A 285 7.20 -12.73 13.18
C THR A 285 8.13 -11.76 12.42
N ASP A 286 7.96 -11.58 11.11
CA ASP A 286 9.05 -11.05 10.26
C ASP A 286 8.88 -9.63 9.75
N THR A 287 7.72 -9.01 9.91
CA THR A 287 7.43 -7.82 9.09
C THR A 287 7.93 -6.49 9.68
N ILE A 288 7.83 -6.26 10.99
CA ILE A 288 8.10 -4.93 11.61
C ILE A 288 9.00 -5.11 12.85
N GLU A 289 10.05 -4.29 13.01
CA GLU A 289 10.87 -4.23 14.23
C GLU A 289 10.23 -3.38 15.33
N ILE A 290 10.53 -3.70 16.59
CA ILE A 290 9.97 -3.04 17.79
C ILE A 290 10.22 -1.52 17.78
N ASP A 291 11.37 -1.08 17.24
CA ASP A 291 11.78 0.33 17.23
C ASP A 291 11.26 1.12 16.01
N GLN A 292 10.60 0.45 15.07
CA GLN A 292 10.12 1.08 13.85
C GLN A 292 8.76 1.73 14.08
N ARG A 293 8.67 3.05 13.85
CA ARG A 293 7.45 3.84 14.04
C ARG A 293 6.86 4.21 12.68
N LEU A 294 6.19 3.26 12.04
CA LEU A 294 5.57 3.51 10.75
C LEU A 294 4.23 4.22 10.96
N LYS A 295 4.15 5.45 10.44
CA LYS A 295 2.97 6.31 10.56
C LYS A 295 1.88 5.86 9.58
N ILE A 296 0.68 5.72 10.11
CA ILE A 296 -0.55 5.57 9.34
C ILE A 296 -1.39 6.80 9.64
N THR A 297 -1.72 7.57 8.60
CA THR A 297 -2.47 8.83 8.72
C THR A 297 -3.93 8.59 9.06
N SER A 298 -4.50 7.49 8.56
CA SER A 298 -5.85 7.07 8.89
C SER A 298 -5.99 5.55 8.94
N LEU A 299 -6.49 5.05 10.07
CA LEU A 299 -6.93 3.67 10.27
C LEU A 299 -8.21 3.63 11.10
N THR A 300 -9.16 2.78 10.71
CA THR A 300 -10.40 2.60 11.46
C THR A 300 -10.26 1.42 12.42
N PHE A 301 -10.57 1.67 13.69
CA PHE A 301 -10.59 0.67 14.75
C PHE A 301 -12.01 0.32 15.12
N LEU A 302 -12.27 -0.98 15.25
CA LEU A 302 -13.51 -1.53 15.78
C LEU A 302 -13.19 -2.33 17.04
N PHE A 303 -13.86 -2.00 18.14
CA PHE A 303 -13.81 -2.77 19.37
C PHE A 303 -15.17 -3.40 19.62
N THR A 304 -15.18 -4.66 20.01
CA THR A 304 -16.38 -5.37 20.48
C THR A 304 -16.26 -5.75 21.95
N ASP A 305 -17.37 -5.97 22.62
CA ASP A 305 -17.45 -6.55 23.97
C ASP A 305 -18.78 -7.33 24.09
N LEU A 306 -18.73 -8.53 24.66
CA LEU A 306 -19.93 -9.34 24.86
C LEU A 306 -20.55 -8.97 26.21
N ARG A 307 -21.77 -8.43 26.19
CA ARG A 307 -22.45 -8.02 27.41
C ARG A 307 -22.76 -9.24 28.28
N GLY A 308 -22.38 -9.17 29.56
CA GLY A 308 -22.77 -10.17 30.55
C GLY A 308 -22.08 -11.52 30.35
N SER A 309 -20.89 -11.55 29.75
CA SER A 309 -20.12 -12.77 29.55
C SER A 309 -19.83 -13.52 30.86
N THR A 310 -19.54 -12.81 31.95
CA THR A 310 -19.41 -13.41 33.29
C THR A 310 -20.68 -14.16 33.72
N GLU A 311 -21.85 -13.55 33.57
CA GLU A 311 -23.14 -14.17 33.89
C GLU A 311 -23.48 -15.33 32.93
N LEU A 312 -23.00 -15.26 31.69
CA LEU A 312 -23.09 -16.37 30.73
C LEU A 312 -22.28 -17.57 31.23
N TYR A 313 -21.01 -17.37 31.61
CA TYR A 313 -20.13 -18.44 32.14
C TYR A 313 -20.76 -19.15 33.35
N GLU A 314 -21.26 -18.37 34.31
CA GLU A 314 -21.91 -18.92 35.52
C GLU A 314 -23.18 -19.72 35.21
N ARG A 315 -23.97 -19.30 34.21
CA ARG A 315 -25.26 -19.90 33.90
C ARG A 315 -25.16 -21.21 33.12
N VAL A 316 -24.29 -21.27 32.12
CA VAL A 316 -24.22 -22.43 31.20
C VAL A 316 -23.07 -23.38 31.52
N GLY A 317 -22.17 -23.00 32.44
CA GLY A 317 -20.98 -23.74 32.79
C GLY A 317 -19.85 -23.57 31.77
N ASP A 318 -18.61 -23.74 32.24
CA ASP A 318 -17.39 -23.37 31.49
C ASP A 318 -17.28 -24.04 30.11
N LEU A 319 -17.61 -25.32 29.99
CA LEU A 319 -17.46 -26.06 28.73
C LEU A 319 -18.44 -25.57 27.66
N ALA A 320 -19.72 -25.41 28.02
CA ALA A 320 -20.73 -24.93 27.08
C ALA A 320 -20.49 -23.46 26.70
N ALA A 321 -20.06 -22.65 27.67
CA ALA A 321 -19.70 -21.26 27.43
C ALA A 321 -18.49 -21.15 26.50
N PHE A 322 -17.49 -22.01 26.64
CA PHE A 322 -16.33 -22.06 25.76
C PHE A 322 -16.72 -22.34 24.30
N ASP A 323 -17.61 -23.31 24.05
CA ASP A 323 -18.09 -23.60 22.69
C ASP A 323 -18.88 -22.44 22.08
N ILE A 324 -19.68 -21.73 22.89
CA ILE A 324 -20.41 -20.52 22.47
C ILE A 324 -19.43 -19.41 22.10
N VAL A 325 -18.46 -19.12 22.97
CA VAL A 325 -17.45 -18.07 22.76
C VAL A 325 -16.56 -18.39 21.56
N ARG A 326 -16.18 -19.66 21.35
CA ARG A 326 -15.44 -20.08 20.16
C ARG A 326 -16.25 -19.84 18.88
N THR A 327 -17.54 -20.18 18.90
CA THR A 327 -18.43 -19.95 17.76
C THR A 327 -18.58 -18.46 17.47
N HIS A 328 -18.76 -17.66 18.53
CA HIS A 328 -18.79 -16.21 18.46
C HIS A 328 -17.54 -15.64 17.80
N PHE A 329 -16.34 -16.00 18.27
CA PHE A 329 -15.09 -15.51 17.70
C PHE A 329 -14.89 -15.90 16.25
N ARG A 330 -15.24 -17.14 15.87
CA ARG A 330 -15.16 -17.57 14.48
C ARG A 330 -16.02 -16.67 13.58
N VAL A 331 -17.27 -16.44 13.96
CA VAL A 331 -18.19 -15.58 13.20
C VAL A 331 -17.67 -14.15 13.09
N LEU A 332 -17.17 -13.58 14.20
CA LEU A 332 -16.59 -12.22 14.16
C LEU A 332 -15.36 -12.15 13.24
N ASN A 333 -14.44 -13.12 13.34
CA ASN A 333 -13.25 -13.17 12.50
C ASN A 333 -13.61 -13.27 11.01
N ASP A 334 -14.57 -14.13 10.66
CA ASP A 334 -15.01 -14.33 9.28
C ASP A 334 -15.61 -13.04 8.71
N ILE A 335 -16.41 -12.31 9.49
CA ILE A 335 -16.99 -11.02 9.09
C ILE A 335 -15.89 -9.96 8.92
N VAL A 336 -14.95 -9.86 9.87
CA VAL A 336 -13.83 -8.92 9.77
C VAL A 336 -13.03 -9.15 8.49
N ALA A 337 -12.67 -10.41 8.20
CA ALA A 337 -11.91 -10.76 7.01
C ALA A 337 -12.70 -10.49 5.72
N THR A 338 -14.00 -10.80 5.70
CA THR A 338 -14.88 -10.53 4.54
C THR A 338 -14.98 -9.03 4.22
N GLU A 339 -14.93 -8.18 5.24
CA GLU A 339 -14.94 -6.72 5.08
C GLU A 339 -13.52 -6.13 4.95
N ALA A 340 -12.54 -6.93 4.50
CA ALA A 340 -11.16 -6.49 4.26
C ALA A 340 -10.45 -5.89 5.49
N GLY A 341 -10.85 -6.33 6.69
CA GLY A 341 -10.19 -5.99 7.94
C GLY A 341 -9.35 -7.13 8.49
N ALA A 342 -8.75 -6.88 9.64
CA ALA A 342 -8.04 -7.91 10.40
C ALA A 342 -8.29 -7.79 11.89
N VAL A 343 -8.33 -8.95 12.56
CA VAL A 343 -8.35 -9.01 14.02
C VAL A 343 -6.93 -8.85 14.54
N VAL A 344 -6.73 -7.78 15.31
CA VAL A 344 -5.43 -7.44 15.91
C VAL A 344 -5.17 -8.36 17.09
N LYS A 345 -6.14 -8.44 18.01
CA LYS A 345 -6.09 -9.26 19.22
C LYS A 345 -7.47 -9.42 19.83
N THR A 346 -7.60 -10.46 20.65
CA THR A 346 -8.76 -10.69 21.52
C THR A 346 -8.40 -10.30 22.96
N ILE A 347 -9.34 -9.71 23.68
CA ILE A 347 -9.18 -9.28 25.08
C ILE A 347 -10.31 -9.88 25.91
N GLY A 348 -10.09 -11.08 26.46
CA GLY A 348 -11.21 -11.87 27.02
C GLY A 348 -12.14 -12.30 25.89
N ASP A 349 -13.38 -11.84 25.94
CA ASP A 349 -14.49 -12.00 24.98
C ASP A 349 -14.61 -10.82 24.00
N ALA A 350 -13.77 -9.79 24.14
CA ALA A 350 -13.71 -8.64 23.24
C ALA A 350 -12.80 -8.89 22.03
N VAL A 351 -13.15 -8.30 20.89
CA VAL A 351 -12.32 -8.26 19.67
C VAL A 351 -11.84 -6.83 19.42
N MET A 352 -10.55 -6.67 19.18
CA MET A 352 -9.99 -5.47 18.56
C MET A 352 -9.67 -5.80 17.11
N ALA A 353 -10.35 -5.11 16.18
CA ALA A 353 -10.15 -5.23 14.75
C ALA A 353 -9.77 -3.88 14.12
N THR A 354 -9.07 -3.93 13.00
CA THR A 354 -8.75 -2.77 12.19
C THR A 354 -9.26 -2.92 10.77
N PHE A 355 -9.66 -1.80 10.18
CA PHE A 355 -10.14 -1.69 8.82
C PHE A 355 -9.44 -0.54 8.11
N PRO A 356 -9.14 -0.68 6.82
CA PRO A 356 -8.47 0.36 6.05
C PRO A 356 -9.29 1.63 5.91
N THR A 357 -10.63 1.53 6.02
CA THR A 357 -11.59 2.63 5.80
C THR A 357 -12.85 2.48 6.69
N PRO A 358 -13.57 3.58 6.99
CA PRO A 358 -14.75 3.57 7.87
C PRO A 358 -15.92 2.73 7.39
N ASP A 359 -16.22 2.77 6.09
CA ASP A 359 -17.33 2.03 5.46
C ASP A 359 -17.27 0.53 5.73
N ARG A 360 -16.06 -0.05 5.66
CA ARG A 360 -15.80 -1.46 5.94
C ARG A 360 -16.06 -1.82 7.40
N ALA A 361 -15.62 -0.97 8.33
CA ALA A 361 -15.86 -1.19 9.75
C ALA A 361 -17.37 -1.09 10.10
N VAL A 362 -18.08 -0.16 9.47
CA VAL A 362 -19.54 0.00 9.67
C VAL A 362 -20.29 -1.21 9.09
N ALA A 363 -19.95 -1.65 7.88
CA ALA A 363 -20.52 -2.86 7.27
C ALA A 363 -20.27 -4.09 8.16
N ALA A 364 -19.03 -4.27 8.64
CA ALA A 364 -18.68 -5.35 9.56
C ALA A 364 -19.52 -5.28 10.85
N ALA A 365 -19.63 -4.10 11.47
CA ALA A 365 -20.40 -3.93 12.71
C ALA A 365 -21.90 -4.29 12.54
N LEU A 366 -22.51 -3.88 11.43
CA LEU A 366 -23.90 -4.22 11.10
C LEU A 366 -24.07 -5.73 10.92
N ARG A 367 -23.19 -6.37 10.16
CA ARG A 367 -23.19 -7.83 9.93
C ARG A 367 -22.93 -8.62 11.21
N MET A 368 -22.03 -8.15 12.07
CA MET A 368 -21.76 -8.78 13.37
C MET A 368 -23.01 -8.77 14.25
N ARG A 369 -23.74 -7.64 14.29
CA ARG A 369 -24.97 -7.52 15.05
C ARG A 369 -26.04 -8.49 14.54
N GLU A 370 -26.23 -8.57 13.22
CA GLU A 370 -27.17 -9.50 12.59
C GLU A 370 -26.79 -10.96 12.87
N ALA A 371 -25.52 -11.33 12.71
CA ALA A 371 -25.06 -12.68 12.98
C ALA A 371 -25.23 -13.09 14.46
N MET A 372 -25.06 -12.15 15.41
CA MET A 372 -25.35 -12.44 16.83
C MET A 372 -26.84 -12.65 17.08
N ARG A 373 -27.71 -11.94 16.36
CA ARG A 373 -29.15 -12.15 16.42
C ARG A 373 -29.53 -13.54 15.89
N ASP A 374 -28.96 -13.96 14.77
CA ASP A 374 -29.22 -15.29 14.21
C ASP A 374 -28.76 -16.41 15.15
N LEU A 375 -27.60 -16.26 15.79
CA LEU A 375 -27.11 -17.21 16.80
C LEU A 375 -28.01 -17.27 18.04
N ASN A 376 -28.56 -16.13 18.46
CA ASN A 376 -29.53 -16.05 19.55
C ASN A 376 -30.83 -16.78 19.19
N GLU A 377 -31.39 -16.51 18.00
CA GLU A 377 -32.60 -17.17 17.50
C GLU A 377 -32.43 -18.69 17.41
N ALA A 378 -31.31 -19.17 16.85
CA ALA A 378 -30.99 -20.59 16.76
C ALA A 378 -30.85 -21.29 18.12
N ARG A 379 -30.40 -20.56 19.15
CA ARG A 379 -30.25 -21.06 20.53
C ARG A 379 -31.52 -20.91 21.36
N GLY A 380 -32.54 -20.19 20.86
CA GLY A 380 -33.73 -19.84 21.63
C GLY A 380 -33.40 -19.01 22.88
N ARG A 381 -32.44 -18.09 22.77
CA ARG A 381 -31.93 -17.21 23.83
C ARG A 381 -31.67 -15.82 23.27
N GLU A 382 -31.54 -14.81 24.12
CA GLU A 382 -31.24 -13.42 23.72
C GLU A 382 -30.01 -12.87 24.47
N ASP A 383 -29.04 -13.74 24.79
CA ASP A 383 -27.93 -13.42 25.68
C ASP A 383 -26.63 -13.02 24.97
N LEU A 384 -26.51 -13.24 23.65
CA LEU A 384 -25.37 -12.75 22.88
C LEU A 384 -25.62 -11.32 22.40
N LEU A 385 -25.33 -10.35 23.27
CA LEU A 385 -25.49 -8.94 22.95
C LEU A 385 -24.11 -8.31 22.79
N LEU A 386 -23.81 -7.85 21.58
CA LEU A 386 -22.54 -7.22 21.26
C LEU A 386 -22.62 -5.70 21.46
N LYS A 387 -21.64 -5.16 22.16
CA LYS A 387 -21.35 -3.73 22.21
C LYS A 387 -20.27 -3.44 21.20
N ILE A 388 -20.48 -2.48 20.30
CA ILE A 388 -19.50 -2.15 19.26
C ILE A 388 -19.15 -0.67 19.34
N GLY A 389 -17.87 -0.34 19.27
CA GLY A 389 -17.37 1.03 19.13
C GLY A 389 -16.42 1.17 17.95
N ILE A 390 -16.62 2.22 17.16
CA ILE A 390 -15.84 2.49 15.94
C ILE A 390 -15.25 3.90 16.01
N HIS A 391 -13.96 4.01 15.71
CA HIS A 391 -13.28 5.29 15.58
C HIS A 391 -12.19 5.22 14.52
N GLU A 392 -12.00 6.31 13.78
CA GLU A 392 -10.96 6.48 12.77
C GLU A 392 -10.01 7.61 13.17
N GLY A 393 -8.72 7.40 12.93
CA GLY A 393 -7.71 8.43 13.11
C GLY A 393 -6.28 7.93 12.85
N PRO A 394 -5.27 8.79 13.04
CA PRO A 394 -3.88 8.43 12.83
C PRO A 394 -3.38 7.47 13.91
N CYS A 395 -2.48 6.56 13.55
CA CYS A 395 -1.82 5.66 14.49
C CYS A 395 -0.41 5.29 14.03
N ILE A 396 0.33 4.63 14.91
CA ILE A 396 1.64 4.07 14.60
C ILE A 396 1.50 2.55 14.59
N ALA A 397 1.87 1.91 13.48
CA ALA A 397 2.03 0.46 13.43
C ALA A 397 3.34 0.09 14.15
N VAL A 398 3.25 -0.87 15.08
CA VAL A 398 4.38 -1.33 15.90
C VAL A 398 4.40 -2.85 15.96
N SER A 399 5.52 -3.42 16.39
CA SER A 399 5.63 -4.83 16.73
C SER A 399 5.71 -4.98 18.25
N MET A 400 4.81 -5.75 18.85
CA MET A 400 4.80 -6.09 20.27
C MET A 400 4.66 -7.60 20.43
N ASN A 401 5.55 -8.23 21.22
CA ASN A 401 5.57 -9.69 21.43
C ASN A 401 5.58 -10.48 20.12
N GLU A 402 6.41 -10.05 19.16
CA GLU A 402 6.51 -10.67 17.83
C GLU A 402 5.18 -10.72 17.08
N ARG A 403 4.28 -9.77 17.36
CA ARG A 403 3.02 -9.58 16.63
C ARG A 403 2.83 -8.11 16.33
N GLN A 404 2.23 -7.86 15.18
CA GLN A 404 1.84 -6.52 14.80
C GLN A 404 0.73 -5.99 15.73
N ASP A 405 0.93 -4.79 16.28
CA ASP A 405 -0.03 -4.04 17.10
C ASP A 405 -0.05 -2.57 16.67
N TYR A 406 -0.89 -1.76 17.30
CA TYR A 406 -1.04 -0.34 17.00
C TYR A 406 -0.94 0.51 18.25
N PHE A 407 -0.28 1.65 18.13
CA PHE A 407 -0.12 2.62 19.20
C PHE A 407 -0.66 4.00 18.79
N GLY A 408 -1.29 4.70 19.73
CA GLY A 408 -1.78 6.07 19.54
C GLY A 408 -3.07 6.36 20.28
N GLN A 409 -3.46 7.64 20.31
CA GLN A 409 -4.71 8.07 20.96
C GLN A 409 -5.95 7.46 20.30
N THR A 410 -5.90 7.22 18.99
CA THR A 410 -7.00 6.62 18.21
C THR A 410 -7.44 5.27 18.78
N VAL A 411 -6.49 4.41 19.18
CA VAL A 411 -6.81 3.09 19.79
C VAL A 411 -7.56 3.26 21.11
N ASN A 412 -7.10 4.20 21.95
CA ASN A 412 -7.73 4.49 23.24
C ASN A 412 -9.13 5.08 23.08
N ILE A 413 -9.33 5.97 22.09
CA ILE A 413 -10.63 6.56 21.79
C ILE A 413 -11.58 5.45 21.32
N ALA A 414 -11.19 4.59 20.39
CA ALA A 414 -12.02 3.50 19.89
C ALA A 414 -12.51 2.56 21.02
N SER A 415 -11.61 2.15 21.90
CA SER A 415 -11.96 1.33 23.08
C SER A 415 -12.94 2.05 24.02
N ARG A 416 -12.76 3.36 24.25
CA ARG A 416 -13.69 4.14 25.09
C ARG A 416 -15.06 4.33 24.44
N VAL A 417 -15.10 4.51 23.12
CA VAL A 417 -16.34 4.60 22.33
C VAL A 417 -17.13 3.29 22.47
N GLN A 418 -16.47 2.13 22.40
CA GLN A 418 -17.10 0.84 22.68
C GLN A 418 -17.65 0.78 24.11
N GLY A 419 -16.91 1.27 25.10
CA GLY A 419 -17.34 1.29 26.50
C GLY A 419 -18.61 2.11 26.78
N LEU A 420 -18.98 3.03 25.89
CA LEU A 420 -20.24 3.79 25.95
C LEU A 420 -21.42 3.05 25.33
N ALA A 421 -21.14 2.02 24.52
CA ALA A 421 -22.18 1.27 23.84
C ALA A 421 -23.05 0.51 24.85
N THR A 422 -24.35 0.76 24.75
CA THR A 422 -25.39 0.03 25.48
C THR A 422 -25.77 -1.23 24.69
N SER A 423 -26.65 -2.06 25.26
CA SER A 423 -27.13 -3.29 24.61
C SER A 423 -27.56 -3.04 23.15
N GLN A 424 -26.99 -3.79 22.20
CA GLN A 424 -27.32 -3.78 20.75
C GLN A 424 -26.97 -2.52 19.94
N SER A 425 -26.43 -1.48 20.57
CA SER A 425 -26.06 -0.26 19.86
C SER A 425 -24.62 -0.30 19.36
N ILE A 426 -24.42 0.20 18.13
CA ILE A 426 -23.09 0.48 17.59
C ILE A 426 -22.81 1.96 17.82
N PHE A 427 -21.70 2.28 18.48
CA PHE A 427 -21.26 3.65 18.69
C PHE A 427 -20.15 4.00 17.71
N ALA A 428 -20.23 5.19 17.13
CA ALA A 428 -19.22 5.67 16.20
C ALA A 428 -18.93 7.15 16.47
N THR A 429 -17.67 7.55 16.26
CA THR A 429 -17.30 8.97 16.29
C THR A 429 -17.71 9.70 15.00
N ASN A 430 -17.75 11.03 15.03
CA ASN A 430 -18.03 11.82 13.84
C ASN A 430 -17.14 11.47 12.64
N ALA A 431 -15.85 11.21 12.85
CA ALA A 431 -14.92 10.84 11.76
C ALA A 431 -15.42 9.67 10.92
N VAL A 432 -16.03 8.67 11.57
CA VAL A 432 -16.60 7.48 10.92
C VAL A 432 -17.90 7.81 10.19
N ILE A 433 -18.79 8.59 10.81
CA ILE A 433 -20.11 8.90 10.25
C ILE A 433 -20.03 9.94 9.12
N SER A 434 -19.04 10.83 9.15
CA SER A 434 -18.82 11.84 8.11
C SER A 434 -18.13 11.30 6.86
N ASP A 435 -17.62 10.05 6.89
CA ASP A 435 -17.10 9.40 5.70
C ASP A 435 -18.24 9.10 4.71
N ALA A 436 -18.05 9.49 3.46
CA ALA A 436 -19.10 9.41 2.45
C ALA A 436 -19.54 7.97 2.17
N ARG A 437 -18.60 7.02 2.12
CA ARG A 437 -18.90 5.61 1.87
C ARG A 437 -19.57 4.96 3.08
N ALA A 438 -19.17 5.32 4.30
CA ALA A 438 -19.85 4.87 5.50
C ALA A 438 -21.30 5.36 5.55
N ALA A 439 -21.55 6.61 5.13
CA ALA A 439 -22.90 7.14 5.00
C ALA A 439 -23.73 6.37 3.96
N GLU A 440 -23.14 5.99 2.82
CA GLU A 440 -23.80 5.14 1.81
C GLU A 440 -24.17 3.75 2.36
N VAL A 441 -23.26 3.10 3.11
CA VAL A 441 -23.54 1.80 3.77
C VAL A 441 -24.72 1.92 4.73
N LEU A 442 -24.77 2.99 5.53
CA LEU A 442 -25.85 3.25 6.48
C LEU A 442 -27.18 3.52 5.78
N ASP A 443 -27.18 4.27 4.68
CA ASP A 443 -28.37 4.56 3.87
C ASP A 443 -28.93 3.28 3.23
N GLN A 444 -28.06 2.44 2.66
CA GLN A 444 -28.44 1.13 2.11
C GLN A 444 -29.05 0.22 3.18
N ALA A 445 -28.50 0.25 4.40
CA ALA A 445 -29.04 -0.46 5.55
C ALA A 445 -30.32 0.19 6.14
N LYS A 446 -30.72 1.38 5.66
CA LYS A 446 -31.83 2.19 6.17
C LYS A 446 -31.70 2.53 7.65
N VAL A 447 -30.47 2.79 8.09
CA VAL A 447 -30.14 3.10 9.47
C VAL A 447 -29.69 4.55 9.58
N THR A 448 -30.39 5.34 10.39
CA THR A 448 -30.02 6.75 10.64
C THR A 448 -29.25 6.87 11.95
N PRO A 449 -27.97 7.29 11.92
CA PRO A 449 -27.21 7.55 13.13
C PRO A 449 -27.82 8.71 13.93
N VAL A 450 -27.96 8.53 15.23
CA VAL A 450 -28.48 9.54 16.15
C VAL A 450 -27.33 10.16 16.91
N SER A 451 -27.17 11.48 16.82
CA SER A 451 -26.14 12.20 17.58
C SER A 451 -26.38 12.05 19.08
N LYS A 452 -25.32 11.74 19.81
CA LYS A 452 -25.29 11.63 21.27
C LYS A 452 -24.07 12.39 21.78
N GLY A 453 -24.30 13.52 22.45
CA GLY A 453 -23.22 14.22 23.14
C GLY A 453 -22.71 13.37 24.30
N ALA A 454 -21.41 13.06 24.31
CA ALA A 454 -20.77 12.46 25.47
C ALA A 454 -19.32 12.93 25.60
N MET A 455 -18.89 13.16 26.84
CA MET A 455 -17.48 13.40 27.15
C MET A 455 -16.75 12.08 27.37
N LEU A 456 -15.70 11.84 26.59
CA LEU A 456 -14.78 10.74 26.82
C LEU A 456 -13.76 11.16 27.88
N ARG A 457 -13.67 10.43 28.99
CA ARG A 457 -12.68 10.72 30.05
C ARG A 457 -11.26 10.69 29.47
N GLY A 458 -10.47 11.73 29.72
CA GLY A 458 -9.07 11.81 29.28
C GLY A 458 -8.88 12.11 27.79
N VAL A 459 -9.88 12.68 27.13
CA VAL A 459 -9.75 13.37 25.83
C VAL A 459 -9.94 14.87 26.11
N ALA A 460 -9.06 15.72 25.58
CA ALA A 460 -9.03 17.14 25.94
C ALA A 460 -10.23 17.95 25.39
N SER A 461 -10.95 17.42 24.41
CA SER A 461 -12.09 18.06 23.76
C SER A 461 -13.35 17.17 23.81
N GLU A 462 -14.52 17.84 23.85
CA GLU A 462 -15.80 17.19 23.64
C GLU A 462 -15.86 16.61 22.22
N MET A 463 -16.25 15.33 22.10
CA MET A 463 -16.27 14.62 20.82
C MET A 463 -17.71 14.28 20.46
N ALA A 464 -18.11 14.61 19.24
CA ALA A 464 -19.40 14.21 18.70
C ALA A 464 -19.42 12.68 18.48
N LEU A 465 -20.33 12.01 19.20
CA LEU A 465 -20.59 10.59 19.05
C LEU A 465 -21.97 10.37 18.44
N TYR A 466 -22.12 9.22 17.80
CA TYR A 466 -23.34 8.80 17.16
C TYR A 466 -23.66 7.38 17.56
N VAL A 467 -24.96 7.12 17.72
CA VAL A 467 -25.51 5.79 17.91
C VAL A 467 -26.11 5.35 16.59
N ILE A 468 -25.63 4.24 16.06
CA ILE A 468 -26.23 3.54 14.93
C ILE A 468 -27.23 2.53 15.54
N PRO A 469 -28.55 2.78 15.45
CA PRO A 469 -29.58 1.98 16.11
C PRO A 469 -29.70 0.57 15.56
#